data_AF-A0A7X7XVM9-F1
#
_entry.id   AF-A0A7X7XVM9-F1
#
_cell.length_a   1.000
_cell.length_b   1.000
_cell.length_c   1.000
_cell.angle_alpha   90.00
_cell.angle_beta   90.00
_cell.angle_gamma   90.00
#
_symmetry.space_group_name_H-M   'P 1'
#
loop_
_entity.id
_entity.type
_entity.pdbx_description
1 polymer ?
#
loop_
_entity_poly.entity_id
_entity_poly.type
_entity_poly.pdbx_seq_one_letter_code
_entity_poly.pdbx_strand_id
1 'polypeptide(L)'
;MKKIFIITLLFCIVLIGCSTELTENYVLEEKVEKVPSGDSESTIRYPVIKDLVSKKVEKKINDDINERIDGFKRGLEEFKQIPDMENDTIDVTYETTYKSKEILSIKFELVSHMVTLGIEDHVIIGKNYDLKTGEILKLQDILKGDYTNEINAKLEAMFSELDVEAVKKFEGISENTGFYIKDNSLVFFFSAVEYINEVGQSLEFEIPFNEISDILKEPLALGRDTSPKLENYNIAINEETKPFEALFFIGENITNASQKEATTMILSFEEIQEKYIGIYEEILIDNKVQQKLFEVFGNAFDKDKFNELGDADLEALLTEIINGGYMIINLEGVFTIVQDYRILEKYVGYLPNDIKDYIYLKADESKDLQNLKTGETLSFKQIKDRIMKYEDYIKTYPDTIKEYAVSKEHMHLLHSYLFGYGGMPAFDYTTNKINDELLQSYKEFVSMNSNSETAKIIEGYLEVLERNNNTLCEEVEEYRKSFSSINENYF
;
A
#
# COMPACT_ATOMS: atom_id res chain seq x y z
N MET A 1 73.69 38.54 10.34
CA MET A 1 72.37 38.73 9.71
C MET A 1 72.13 37.65 8.67
N LYS A 2 71.35 36.62 8.98
CA LYS A 2 70.25 36.06 8.16
C LYS A 2 69.73 34.79 8.84
N LYS A 3 68.41 34.75 8.90
CA LYS A 3 67.56 33.94 9.77
C LYS A 3 67.54 32.47 9.36
N ILE A 4 67.42 31.63 10.39
CA ILE A 4 66.99 30.23 10.38
C ILE A 4 65.61 30.11 9.74
N PHE A 5 65.42 29.13 8.87
CA PHE A 5 64.12 28.49 8.63
C PHE A 5 64.37 26.99 8.45
N ILE A 6 64.22 26.26 9.56
CA ILE A 6 64.12 24.80 9.57
C ILE A 6 62.64 24.52 9.28
N ILE A 7 62.34 23.99 8.10
CA ILE A 7 61.01 23.48 7.76
C ILE A 7 60.94 22.06 8.30
N THR A 8 60.34 21.90 9.46
CA THR A 8 59.87 20.62 9.98
C THR A 8 58.64 20.21 9.16
N LEU A 9 58.81 19.20 8.31
CA LEU A 9 57.71 18.57 7.57
C LEU A 9 56.86 17.78 8.57
N LEU A 10 55.83 18.44 9.11
CA LEU A 10 54.81 17.78 9.93
C LEU A 10 53.88 17.02 8.98
N PHE A 11 54.08 15.71 8.87
CA PHE A 11 53.15 14.80 8.21
C PHE A 11 51.89 14.70 9.07
N CYS A 12 50.95 15.63 8.89
CA CYS A 12 49.59 15.45 9.36
C CYS A 12 48.93 14.40 8.47
N ILE A 13 49.07 13.13 8.84
CA ILE A 13 48.12 12.10 8.43
C ILE A 13 46.79 12.48 9.07
N VAL A 14 45.97 13.23 8.34
CA VAL A 14 44.54 13.29 8.62
C VAL A 14 44.04 11.90 8.29
N LEU A 15 43.91 11.06 9.33
CA LEU A 15 43.03 9.90 9.28
C LEU A 15 41.63 10.45 9.03
N ILE A 16 41.29 10.62 7.76
CA ILE A 16 39.91 10.65 7.32
C ILE A 16 39.42 9.25 7.64
N GLY A 17 38.85 9.08 8.83
CA GLY A 17 38.07 7.89 9.13
C GLY A 17 36.98 7.86 8.09
N CYS A 18 37.04 6.89 7.15
CA CYS A 18 35.86 6.47 6.44
C CYS A 18 34.83 6.10 7.51
N SER A 19 33.90 7.00 7.82
CA SER A 19 32.64 6.60 8.44
C SER A 19 31.98 5.71 7.41
N THR A 20 32.07 4.40 7.61
CA THR A 20 31.30 3.43 6.82
C THR A 20 29.84 3.70 7.14
N GLU A 21 29.16 4.38 6.22
CA GLU A 21 27.75 4.68 6.33
C GLU A 21 26.96 3.36 6.42
N LEU A 22 26.00 3.29 7.35
CA LEU A 22 25.14 2.12 7.49
C LEU A 22 24.20 2.01 6.27
N THR A 23 23.86 0.79 5.89
CA THR A 23 23.00 0.50 4.73
C THR A 23 21.98 -0.59 5.07
N GLU A 24 20.88 -0.62 4.31
CA GLU A 24 19.79 -1.61 4.45
C GLU A 24 19.99 -2.86 3.58
N ASN A 25 21.13 -2.92 2.88
CA ASN A 25 21.43 -3.94 1.88
C ASN A 25 21.81 -5.29 2.48
N TYR A 26 21.87 -5.40 3.81
CA TYR A 26 22.10 -6.68 4.47
C TYR A 26 20.91 -7.62 4.21
N VAL A 27 21.23 -8.91 4.15
CA VAL A 27 20.27 -9.96 3.82
C VAL A 27 20.06 -10.85 5.05
N LEU A 28 18.84 -11.35 5.20
CA LEU A 28 18.47 -12.33 6.21
C LEU A 28 18.22 -13.65 5.47
N GLU A 29 19.14 -14.60 5.65
CA GLU A 29 19.00 -15.94 5.10
C GLU A 29 18.31 -16.85 6.11
N GLU A 30 17.22 -17.50 5.73
CA GLU A 30 16.59 -18.49 6.61
C GLU A 30 17.50 -19.71 6.78
N LYS A 31 17.68 -20.11 8.05
CA LYS A 31 18.24 -21.40 8.40
C LYS A 31 17.16 -22.25 9.07
N VAL A 32 17.08 -23.50 8.64
CA VAL A 32 16.15 -24.50 9.16
C VAL A 32 16.93 -25.64 9.80
N GLU A 33 16.61 -25.97 11.03
CA GLU A 33 17.15 -27.11 11.75
C GLU A 33 16.03 -28.02 12.23
N LYS A 34 16.29 -29.32 12.18
CA LYS A 34 15.39 -30.37 12.65
C LYS A 34 16.01 -31.05 13.87
N VAL A 35 15.26 -31.15 14.95
CA VAL A 35 15.72 -31.71 16.23
C VAL A 35 14.81 -32.86 16.64
N PRO A 36 15.30 -34.11 16.68
CA PRO A 36 14.50 -35.25 17.11
C PRO A 36 14.14 -35.18 18.61
N SER A 37 12.90 -35.53 18.94
CA SER A 37 12.35 -35.69 20.30
C SER A 37 11.58 -37.01 20.36
N GLY A 38 12.25 -38.09 20.81
CA GLY A 38 11.65 -39.43 20.82
C GLY A 38 11.27 -39.88 19.41
N ASP A 39 9.98 -40.17 19.19
CA ASP A 39 9.38 -40.52 17.90
C ASP A 39 8.91 -39.30 17.08
N SER A 40 9.06 -38.09 17.63
CA SER A 40 8.64 -36.81 17.04
C SER A 40 9.86 -35.96 16.62
N GLU A 41 9.62 -34.86 15.91
CA GLU A 41 10.66 -33.94 15.43
C GLU A 41 10.20 -32.49 15.57
N SER A 42 11.08 -31.65 16.13
CA SER A 42 10.91 -30.20 16.19
C SER A 42 11.54 -29.54 14.96
N THR A 43 10.87 -28.52 14.41
CA THR A 43 11.40 -27.68 13.31
C THR A 43 11.72 -26.28 13.82
N ILE A 44 12.98 -25.88 13.70
CA ILE A 44 13.47 -24.59 14.16
C ILE A 44 13.90 -23.74 12.96
N ARG A 45 13.18 -22.66 12.69
CA ARG A 45 13.48 -21.67 11.65
C ARG A 45 13.96 -20.37 12.28
N TYR A 46 15.05 -19.82 11.77
CA TYR A 46 15.60 -18.57 12.27
C TYR A 46 16.46 -17.86 11.21
N PRO A 47 16.63 -16.52 11.31
CA PRO A 47 17.41 -15.78 10.33
C PRO A 47 18.91 -15.81 10.66
N VAL A 48 19.72 -15.76 9.61
CA VAL A 48 21.17 -15.49 9.68
C VAL A 48 21.44 -14.21 8.90
N ILE A 49 22.01 -13.21 9.58
CA ILE A 49 22.36 -11.92 8.98
C ILE A 49 23.63 -12.07 8.13
N LYS A 50 23.57 -11.57 6.90
CA LYS A 50 24.68 -11.47 5.95
C LYS A 50 24.85 -10.03 5.46
N ASP A 51 26.05 -9.73 5.02
CA ASP A 51 26.40 -8.47 4.34
C ASP A 51 26.09 -7.18 5.11
N LEU A 52 26.13 -7.26 6.45
CA LEU A 52 26.15 -6.06 7.27
C LEU A 52 27.49 -5.34 7.10
N VAL A 53 27.43 -4.00 7.09
CA VAL A 53 28.60 -3.13 6.95
C VAL A 53 29.72 -3.48 7.95
N SER A 54 29.34 -3.78 9.20
CA SER A 54 30.28 -4.22 10.23
C SER A 54 30.18 -5.73 10.47
N LYS A 55 31.16 -6.49 9.98
CA LYS A 55 31.25 -7.94 10.24
C LYS A 55 31.37 -8.31 11.72
N LYS A 56 31.86 -7.39 12.56
CA LYS A 56 31.86 -7.57 14.02
C LYS A 56 30.44 -7.52 14.59
N VAL A 57 29.63 -6.56 14.15
CA VAL A 57 28.22 -6.44 14.57
C VAL A 57 27.39 -7.58 14.00
N GLU A 58 27.59 -7.93 12.73
CA GLU A 58 26.97 -9.10 12.08
C GLU A 58 27.19 -10.37 12.91
N LYS A 59 28.45 -10.66 13.27
CA LYS A 59 28.78 -11.83 14.08
C LYS A 59 28.09 -11.77 15.43
N LYS A 60 28.11 -10.61 16.10
CA LYS A 60 27.52 -10.46 17.43
C LYS A 60 26.02 -10.73 17.43
N ILE A 61 25.27 -10.20 16.47
CA ILE A 61 23.83 -10.43 16.38
C ILE A 61 23.55 -11.90 16.05
N ASN A 62 24.27 -12.47 15.08
CA ASN A 62 24.15 -13.89 14.76
C ASN A 62 24.49 -14.79 15.97
N ASP A 63 25.48 -14.43 16.78
CA ASP A 63 25.82 -15.17 18.00
C ASP A 63 24.66 -15.11 19.02
N ASP A 64 24.01 -13.95 19.22
CA ASP A 64 22.84 -13.83 20.12
C ASP A 64 21.62 -14.63 19.63
N ILE A 65 21.34 -14.59 18.32
CA ILE A 65 20.30 -15.42 17.70
C ILE A 65 20.62 -16.90 17.94
N ASN A 66 21.85 -17.34 17.64
CA ASN A 66 22.26 -18.72 17.85
C ASN A 66 22.19 -19.13 19.32
N GLU A 67 22.58 -18.26 20.26
CA GLU A 67 22.46 -18.53 21.70
C GLU A 67 21.00 -18.72 22.12
N ARG A 68 20.06 -17.95 21.54
CA ARG A 68 18.63 -18.14 21.79
C ARG A 68 18.14 -19.48 21.24
N ILE A 69 18.52 -19.84 20.02
CA ILE A 69 18.19 -21.12 19.40
C ILE A 69 18.77 -22.29 20.19
N ASP A 70 20.02 -22.19 20.65
CA ASP A 70 20.65 -23.20 21.50
C ASP A 70 19.94 -23.31 22.86
N GLY A 71 19.38 -22.22 23.37
CA GLY A 71 18.48 -22.24 24.52
C GLY A 71 17.25 -23.13 24.32
N PHE A 72 16.59 -23.02 23.16
CA PHE A 72 15.43 -23.87 22.83
C PHE A 72 15.82 -25.34 22.70
N LYS A 73 16.95 -25.62 22.04
CA LYS A 73 17.49 -26.98 21.94
C LYS A 73 17.82 -27.57 23.31
N ARG A 74 18.36 -26.78 24.25
CA ARG A 74 18.59 -27.24 25.63
C ARG A 74 17.27 -27.60 26.32
N GLY A 75 16.22 -26.81 26.14
CA GLY A 75 14.88 -27.15 26.65
C GLY A 75 14.35 -28.48 26.10
N LEU A 76 14.52 -28.72 24.79
CA LEU A 76 14.19 -30.02 24.18
C LEU A 76 15.00 -31.18 24.78
N GLU A 77 16.30 -30.98 25.03
CA GLU A 77 17.12 -32.01 25.69
C GLU A 77 16.71 -32.25 27.15
N GLU A 78 16.18 -31.25 27.85
CA GLU A 78 15.63 -31.41 29.20
C GLU A 78 14.32 -32.21 29.19
N PHE A 79 13.41 -31.96 28.22
CA PHE A 79 12.17 -32.73 28.07
C PHE A 79 12.43 -34.24 27.89
N LYS A 80 13.48 -34.62 27.15
CA LYS A 80 13.90 -36.02 26.99
C LYS A 80 14.25 -36.74 28.30
N GLN A 81 14.56 -36.00 29.36
CA GLN A 81 14.91 -36.56 30.67
C GLN A 81 13.73 -36.59 31.64
N ILE A 82 12.60 -35.98 31.28
CA ILE A 82 11.40 -35.94 32.10
C ILE A 82 10.46 -37.05 31.63
N PRO A 83 10.01 -37.95 32.54
CA PRO A 83 9.06 -38.99 32.18
C PRO A 83 7.80 -38.41 31.54
N ASP A 84 7.32 -39.06 30.47
CA ASP A 84 6.12 -38.70 29.72
C ASP A 84 6.23 -37.41 28.86
N MET A 85 7.43 -36.82 28.75
CA MET A 85 7.71 -35.65 27.89
C MET A 85 8.75 -35.95 26.80
N GLU A 86 9.13 -37.23 26.61
CA GLU A 86 10.22 -37.57 25.70
C GLU A 86 9.91 -37.27 24.22
N ASN A 87 8.61 -37.19 23.90
CA ASN A 87 8.10 -36.88 22.57
C ASN A 87 7.68 -35.41 22.39
N ASP A 88 7.80 -34.58 23.42
CA ASP A 88 7.40 -33.17 23.33
C ASP A 88 8.29 -32.41 22.34
N THR A 89 7.67 -31.54 21.54
CA THR A 89 8.34 -30.77 20.50
C THR A 89 8.20 -29.27 20.73
N ILE A 90 9.13 -28.51 20.16
CA ILE A 90 9.09 -27.05 20.14
C ILE A 90 9.35 -26.62 18.70
N ASP A 91 8.30 -26.20 18.00
CA ASP A 91 8.43 -25.59 16.70
C ASP A 91 8.72 -24.09 16.86
N VAL A 92 9.68 -23.60 16.09
CA VAL A 92 10.09 -22.19 16.12
C VAL A 92 9.98 -21.62 14.72
N THR A 93 9.20 -20.56 14.58
CA THR A 93 9.15 -19.69 13.40
C THR A 93 9.66 -18.30 13.76
N TYR A 94 9.96 -17.51 12.73
CA TYR A 94 10.32 -16.12 12.92
C TYR A 94 9.73 -15.23 11.83
N GLU A 95 9.55 -13.97 12.17
CA GLU A 95 9.15 -12.90 11.27
C GLU A 95 10.14 -11.73 11.44
N THR A 96 10.58 -11.14 10.33
CA THR A 96 11.31 -9.87 10.37
C THR A 96 10.29 -8.75 10.39
N THR A 97 9.98 -8.24 11.58
CA THR A 97 8.91 -7.27 11.80
C THR A 97 9.34 -5.82 11.57
N TYR A 98 10.64 -5.55 11.61
CA TYR A 98 11.18 -4.24 11.22
C TYR A 98 12.60 -4.39 10.68
N LYS A 99 12.91 -3.73 9.56
CA LYS A 99 14.22 -3.76 8.90
C LYS A 99 14.59 -2.35 8.46
N SER A 100 15.71 -1.83 8.94
CA SER A 100 16.25 -0.53 8.53
C SER A 100 17.78 -0.54 8.62
N LYS A 101 18.45 0.55 8.24
CA LYS A 101 19.92 0.62 8.29
C LYS A 101 20.45 0.65 9.73
N GLU A 102 19.61 1.04 10.70
CA GLU A 102 20.00 1.26 12.10
C GLU A 102 19.38 0.25 13.07
N ILE A 103 18.20 -0.29 12.76
CA ILE A 103 17.46 -1.19 13.65
C ILE A 103 16.93 -2.40 12.86
N LEU A 104 17.04 -3.59 13.47
CA LEU A 104 16.40 -4.82 13.03
C LEU A 104 15.54 -5.39 14.16
N SER A 105 14.27 -5.65 13.91
CA SER A 105 13.36 -6.34 14.83
C SER A 105 12.99 -7.71 14.27
N ILE A 106 13.12 -8.74 15.11
CA ILE A 106 12.75 -10.12 14.81
C ILE A 106 11.76 -10.59 15.87
N LYS A 107 10.59 -11.05 15.43
CA LYS A 107 9.62 -11.76 16.26
C LYS A 107 9.86 -13.26 16.09
N PHE A 108 10.10 -13.97 17.18
CA PHE A 108 10.06 -15.43 17.21
C PHE A 108 8.73 -15.90 17.78
N GLU A 109 8.14 -16.89 17.14
CA GLU A 109 6.96 -17.59 17.65
C GLU A 109 7.34 -19.03 17.93
N LEU A 110 7.02 -19.47 19.14
CA LEU A 110 7.29 -20.81 19.61
C LEU A 110 5.98 -21.51 19.90
N VAL A 111 5.85 -22.71 19.36
CA VAL A 111 4.74 -23.61 19.67
C VAL A 111 5.33 -24.84 20.36
N SER A 112 5.10 -24.95 21.66
CA SER A 112 5.50 -26.11 22.45
C SER A 112 4.35 -27.10 22.46
N HIS A 113 4.55 -28.28 21.86
CA HIS A 113 3.56 -29.35 21.83
C HIS A 113 3.83 -30.32 22.97
N MET A 114 2.96 -30.31 23.98
CA MET A 114 2.97 -31.29 25.08
C MET A 114 2.17 -32.51 24.66
N VAL A 115 2.83 -33.47 24.01
CA VAL A 115 2.19 -34.56 23.25
C VAL A 115 1.32 -35.43 24.15
N THR A 116 1.80 -35.76 25.35
CA THR A 116 1.06 -36.61 26.29
C THR A 116 -0.20 -35.93 26.83
N LEU A 117 -0.18 -34.60 26.96
CA LEU A 117 -1.31 -33.81 27.45
C LEU A 117 -2.25 -33.36 26.31
N GLY A 118 -1.79 -33.38 25.06
CA GLY A 118 -2.52 -32.86 23.92
C GLY A 118 -2.72 -31.34 23.99
N ILE A 119 -1.76 -30.62 24.58
CA ILE A 119 -1.81 -29.17 24.80
C ILE A 119 -0.70 -28.50 23.99
N GLU A 120 -0.99 -27.34 23.43
CA GLU A 120 -0.02 -26.45 22.80
C GLU A 120 0.12 -25.17 23.62
N ASP A 121 1.36 -24.75 23.83
CA ASP A 121 1.69 -23.46 24.44
C ASP A 121 2.38 -22.56 23.42
N HIS A 122 1.92 -21.31 23.33
CA HIS A 122 2.35 -20.35 22.34
C HIS A 122 3.10 -19.21 23.01
N VAL A 123 4.38 -19.07 22.67
CA VAL A 123 5.25 -18.05 23.27
C VAL A 123 5.82 -17.15 22.18
N ILE A 124 5.66 -15.84 22.38
CA ILE A 124 6.24 -14.80 21.53
C ILE A 124 7.51 -14.26 22.18
N ILE A 125 8.54 -14.02 21.36
CA ILE A 125 9.76 -13.34 21.79
C ILE A 125 10.14 -12.28 20.75
N GLY A 126 10.20 -11.03 21.18
CA GLY A 126 10.77 -9.92 20.42
C GLY A 126 12.28 -9.78 20.64
N LYS A 127 13.03 -9.64 19.55
CA LYS A 127 14.46 -9.30 19.56
C LYS A 127 14.70 -8.07 18.68
N ASN A 128 14.97 -6.94 19.33
CA ASN A 128 15.23 -5.66 18.67
C ASN A 128 16.73 -5.37 18.75
N TYR A 129 17.42 -5.22 17.62
CA TYR A 129 18.86 -5.03 17.54
C TYR A 129 19.21 -3.64 17.03
N ASP A 130 20.15 -2.97 17.71
CA ASP A 130 20.85 -1.80 17.18
C ASP A 130 21.97 -2.25 16.24
N LEU A 131 21.87 -1.92 14.96
CA LEU A 131 22.83 -2.33 13.92
C LEU A 131 24.14 -1.53 13.95
N LYS A 132 24.24 -0.48 14.77
CA LYS A 132 25.52 0.20 15.06
C LYS A 132 26.37 -0.59 16.03
N THR A 133 25.74 -1.15 17.07
CA THR A 133 26.43 -1.73 18.23
C THR A 133 26.30 -3.25 18.33
N GLY A 134 25.27 -3.82 17.72
CA GLY A 134 24.84 -5.21 17.86
C GLY A 134 24.26 -5.53 19.24
N GLU A 135 23.85 -4.51 20.01
CA GLU A 135 23.16 -4.70 21.30
C GLU A 135 21.66 -4.88 21.10
N ILE A 136 21.01 -5.55 22.07
CA ILE A 136 19.55 -5.62 22.14
C ILE A 136 19.01 -4.30 22.70
N LEU A 137 18.10 -3.68 21.98
CA LEU A 137 17.40 -2.47 22.39
C LEU A 137 16.35 -2.78 23.46
N LYS A 138 16.42 -2.04 24.56
CA LYS A 138 15.38 -1.98 25.60
C LYS A 138 14.46 -0.78 25.36
N LEU A 139 13.31 -0.76 26.04
CA LEU A 139 12.37 0.38 25.97
C LEU A 139 13.06 1.72 26.25
N GLN A 140 13.92 1.78 27.27
CA GLN A 140 14.67 3.00 27.60
C GLN A 140 15.65 3.44 26.51
N ASP A 141 16.05 2.57 25.57
CA ASP A 141 16.98 2.92 24.50
C ASP A 141 16.24 3.61 23.35
N ILE A 142 14.95 3.30 23.20
CA ILE A 142 14.07 3.81 22.12
C ILE A 142 13.01 4.82 22.60
N LEU A 143 12.80 4.95 23.90
CA LEU A 143 11.88 5.91 24.52
C LEU A 143 12.60 6.84 25.49
N LYS A 144 12.05 8.05 25.67
CA LYS A 144 12.56 9.13 26.53
C LYS A 144 11.43 9.72 27.38
N GLY A 145 11.80 10.57 28.34
CA GLY A 145 10.82 11.18 29.24
C GLY A 145 10.17 10.15 30.16
N ASP A 146 8.94 10.44 30.57
CA ASP A 146 8.15 9.58 31.46
C ASP A 146 7.35 8.54 30.67
N TYR A 147 8.05 7.78 29.83
CA TYR A 147 7.43 6.84 28.89
C TYR A 147 6.63 5.74 29.60
N THR A 148 7.01 5.37 30.83
CA THR A 148 6.31 4.35 31.60
C THR A 148 4.85 4.73 31.84
N ASN A 149 4.59 5.98 32.25
CA ASN A 149 3.23 6.43 32.50
C ASN A 149 2.40 6.51 31.21
N GLU A 150 2.99 6.98 30.11
CA GLU A 150 2.30 7.11 28.82
C GLU A 150 1.95 5.75 28.21
N ILE A 151 2.90 4.82 28.20
CA ILE A 151 2.68 3.45 27.69
C ILE A 151 1.70 2.69 28.60
N ASN A 152 1.81 2.83 29.92
CA ASN A 152 0.86 2.20 30.85
C ASN A 152 -0.56 2.66 30.61
N ALA A 153 -0.79 3.97 30.41
CA ALA A 153 -2.13 4.49 30.15
C ALA A 153 -2.75 3.92 28.86
N LYS A 154 -1.94 3.76 27.80
CA LYS A 154 -2.38 3.17 26.53
C LYS A 154 -2.70 1.68 26.66
N LEU A 155 -1.81 0.91 27.30
CA LEU A 155 -2.04 -0.51 27.53
C LEU A 155 -3.23 -0.77 28.47
N GLU A 156 -3.41 0.03 29.53
CA GLU A 156 -4.58 -0.06 30.41
C GLU A 156 -5.90 0.12 29.64
N ALA A 157 -5.94 1.05 28.68
CA ALA A 157 -7.10 1.25 27.81
C ALA A 157 -7.33 0.02 26.93
N MET A 158 -6.30 -0.50 26.27
CA MET A 158 -6.40 -1.70 25.41
C MET A 158 -6.84 -2.95 26.18
N PHE A 159 -6.32 -3.17 27.39
CA PHE A 159 -6.77 -4.25 28.27
C PHE A 159 -8.24 -4.10 28.69
N SER A 160 -8.74 -2.87 28.84
CA SER A 160 -10.13 -2.60 29.22
C SER A 160 -11.13 -2.81 28.07
N GLU A 161 -10.65 -2.86 26.82
CA GLU A 161 -11.45 -3.09 25.62
C GLU A 161 -11.55 -4.57 25.22
N LEU A 162 -10.86 -5.46 25.93
CA LEU A 162 -10.97 -6.90 25.71
C LEU A 162 -12.39 -7.39 26.03
N ASP A 163 -13.03 -8.08 25.08
CA ASP A 163 -14.37 -8.66 25.23
C ASP A 163 -14.36 -10.01 25.99
N VAL A 164 -13.53 -10.10 27.03
CA VAL A 164 -13.34 -11.29 27.86
C VAL A 164 -13.10 -10.90 29.33
N GLU A 165 -13.47 -11.78 30.26
CA GLU A 165 -13.30 -11.51 31.69
C GLU A 165 -11.82 -11.63 32.10
N ALA A 166 -11.22 -10.51 32.51
CA ALA A 166 -9.84 -10.49 32.99
C ALA A 166 -9.72 -11.14 34.38
N VAL A 167 -8.84 -12.14 34.51
CA VAL A 167 -8.52 -12.81 35.77
C VAL A 167 -7.43 -12.08 36.58
N LYS A 168 -6.62 -11.25 35.91
CA LYS A 168 -5.59 -10.42 36.52
C LYS A 168 -5.64 -9.01 35.93
N LYS A 169 -5.53 -7.99 36.79
CA LYS A 169 -5.41 -6.60 36.35
C LYS A 169 -4.00 -6.35 35.78
N PHE A 170 -3.91 -5.59 34.69
CA PHE A 170 -2.62 -5.06 34.22
C PHE A 170 -1.97 -4.17 35.29
N GLU A 171 -0.74 -4.49 35.67
CA GLU A 171 0.03 -3.84 36.74
C GLU A 171 1.04 -2.80 36.23
N GLY A 172 1.13 -2.64 34.89
CA GLY A 172 2.09 -1.77 34.22
C GLY A 172 3.27 -2.52 33.61
N ILE A 173 3.99 -1.84 32.74
CA ILE A 173 5.23 -2.33 32.13
C ILE A 173 6.39 -2.31 33.12
N SER A 174 7.37 -3.18 32.87
CA SER A 174 8.64 -3.27 33.59
C SER A 174 9.81 -3.22 32.61
N GLU A 175 11.04 -3.19 33.12
CA GLU A 175 12.26 -3.27 32.29
C GLU A 175 12.36 -4.56 31.46
N ASN A 176 11.64 -5.62 31.86
CA ASN A 176 11.63 -6.92 31.20
C ASN A 176 10.37 -7.14 30.35
N THR A 177 9.50 -6.14 30.23
CA THR A 177 8.32 -6.27 29.36
C THR A 177 8.75 -6.49 27.92
N GLY A 178 8.27 -7.59 27.35
CA GLY A 178 8.54 -7.97 25.97
C GLY A 178 7.89 -7.00 25.00
N PHE A 179 8.65 -6.58 24.01
CA PHE A 179 8.14 -5.80 22.89
C PHE A 179 8.92 -6.13 21.63
N TYR A 180 8.32 -5.87 20.48
CA TYR A 180 9.02 -5.82 19.20
C TYR A 180 8.56 -4.60 18.41
N ILE A 181 9.38 -4.18 17.46
CA ILE A 181 9.03 -3.11 16.54
C ILE A 181 8.40 -3.74 15.31
N LYS A 182 7.23 -3.25 14.91
CA LYS A 182 6.52 -3.69 13.71
C LYS A 182 6.09 -2.46 12.94
N ASP A 183 6.51 -2.35 11.69
CA ASP A 183 6.15 -1.22 10.83
C ASP A 183 6.41 0.13 11.55
N ASN A 184 5.36 0.91 11.83
CA ASN A 184 5.41 2.18 12.56
C ASN A 184 4.79 2.08 13.97
N SER A 185 4.98 0.95 14.65
CA SER A 185 4.39 0.70 15.97
C SER A 185 5.33 -0.04 16.90
N LEU A 186 5.12 0.16 18.21
CA LEU A 186 5.63 -0.74 19.24
C LEU A 186 4.55 -1.77 19.56
N VAL A 187 4.86 -3.05 19.40
CA VAL A 187 3.96 -4.14 19.80
C VAL A 187 4.43 -4.72 21.12
N PHE A 188 3.58 -4.65 22.13
CA PHE A 188 3.76 -5.27 23.44
C PHE A 188 3.01 -6.59 23.47
N PHE A 189 3.59 -7.62 24.06
CA PHE A 189 2.95 -8.93 24.13
C PHE A 189 2.91 -9.49 25.56
N PHE A 190 1.81 -10.15 25.88
CA PHE A 190 1.50 -10.68 27.20
C PHE A 190 0.95 -12.10 27.11
N SER A 191 1.20 -12.92 28.12
CA SER A 191 0.67 -14.28 28.20
C SER A 191 -0.85 -14.24 28.43
N ALA A 192 -1.65 -14.79 27.51
CA ALA A 192 -3.12 -14.74 27.65
C ALA A 192 -3.60 -15.54 28.87
N VAL A 193 -2.92 -16.65 29.20
CA VAL A 193 -3.26 -17.45 30.39
C VAL A 193 -3.11 -16.65 31.69
N GLU A 194 -2.18 -15.70 31.75
CA GLU A 194 -1.98 -14.84 32.93
C GLU A 194 -3.11 -13.83 33.13
N TYR A 195 -3.65 -13.28 32.03
CA TYR A 195 -4.58 -12.14 32.09
C TYR A 195 -6.04 -12.52 31.88
N ILE A 196 -6.32 -13.53 31.04
CA ILE A 196 -7.68 -13.90 30.63
C ILE A 196 -7.93 -15.42 30.69
N ASN A 197 -7.00 -16.21 31.26
CA ASN A 197 -7.10 -17.67 31.41
C ASN A 197 -7.34 -18.45 30.09
N GLU A 198 -6.91 -17.87 28.97
CA GLU A 198 -6.91 -18.51 27.65
C GLU A 198 -5.58 -19.24 27.44
N VAL A 199 -5.64 -20.56 27.21
CA VAL A 199 -4.46 -21.41 27.00
C VAL A 199 -4.06 -21.39 25.53
N GLY A 200 -2.75 -21.33 25.26
CA GLY A 200 -2.22 -21.39 23.90
C GLY A 200 -2.39 -20.09 23.11
N GLN A 201 -2.61 -18.95 23.76
CA GLN A 201 -2.68 -17.64 23.12
C GLN A 201 -1.73 -16.62 23.76
N SER A 202 -1.31 -15.66 22.96
CA SER A 202 -0.61 -14.44 23.39
C SER A 202 -1.46 -13.23 23.04
N LEU A 203 -1.52 -12.25 23.95
CA LEU A 203 -2.12 -10.96 23.70
C LEU A 203 -1.06 -10.06 23.07
N GLU A 204 -1.34 -9.45 21.92
CA GLU A 204 -0.45 -8.48 21.26
C GLU A 204 -1.17 -7.13 21.18
N PHE A 205 -0.56 -6.10 21.75
CA PHE A 205 -1.08 -4.74 21.79
C PHE A 205 -0.16 -3.80 21.04
N GLU A 206 -0.69 -3.23 19.96
CA GLU A 206 0.05 -2.35 19.07
C GLU A 206 -0.16 -0.88 19.45
N ILE A 207 0.94 -0.16 19.70
CA ILE A 207 0.96 1.28 19.95
C ILE A 207 1.66 1.97 18.77
N PRO A 208 0.89 2.67 17.90
CA PRO A 208 1.45 3.43 16.80
C PRO A 208 2.43 4.53 17.24
N PHE A 209 3.50 4.74 16.48
CA PHE A 209 4.54 5.74 16.77
C PHE A 209 4.01 7.17 16.79
N ASN A 210 3.02 7.49 15.95
CA ASN A 210 2.39 8.82 15.92
C ASN A 210 1.73 9.18 17.27
N GLU A 211 1.22 8.17 17.98
CA GLU A 211 0.58 8.32 19.29
C GLU A 211 1.56 8.51 20.45
N ILE A 212 2.84 8.20 20.24
CA ILE A 212 3.93 8.29 21.23
C ILE A 212 5.15 9.07 20.71
N SER A 213 4.94 9.91 19.68
CA SER A 213 6.01 10.62 18.97
C SER A 213 6.84 11.52 19.88
N ASP A 214 6.21 12.12 20.89
CA ASP A 214 6.86 12.99 21.87
C ASP A 214 7.87 12.25 22.77
N ILE A 215 7.66 10.95 23.01
CA ILE A 215 8.50 10.11 23.86
C ILE A 215 9.43 9.19 23.07
N LEU A 216 9.32 9.07 21.75
CA LEU A 216 10.25 8.27 20.95
C LEU A 216 11.66 8.88 20.87
N LYS A 217 12.68 8.05 20.69
CA LYS A 217 14.08 8.43 20.39
C LYS A 217 14.45 8.03 18.97
N GLU A 218 15.34 8.81 18.35
CA GLU A 218 15.92 8.49 17.04
C GLU A 218 16.57 7.09 17.05
N PRO A 219 16.48 6.33 15.95
CA PRO A 219 15.86 6.68 14.66
C PRO A 219 14.33 6.44 14.62
N LEU A 220 13.72 5.91 15.70
CA LEU A 220 12.29 5.62 15.75
C LEU A 220 11.44 6.87 16.04
N ALA A 221 12.02 7.85 16.74
CA ALA A 221 11.51 9.20 16.71
C ALA A 221 11.64 9.64 15.27
N LEU A 222 10.54 9.68 14.54
CA LEU A 222 10.46 10.49 13.35
C LEU A 222 10.91 11.88 13.80
N GLY A 223 12.13 12.26 13.41
CA GLY A 223 12.76 13.48 13.87
C GLY A 223 11.84 14.67 13.66
N ARG A 224 12.11 15.76 14.37
CA ARG A 224 11.40 17.05 14.26
C ARG A 224 11.59 17.75 12.89
N ASP A 225 11.51 16.98 11.84
CA ASP A 225 11.26 17.30 10.44
C ASP A 225 10.59 16.06 9.85
N THR A 226 9.32 15.84 10.24
CA THR A 226 8.53 14.69 9.78
C THR A 226 8.09 14.84 8.33
N SER A 227 8.41 15.93 7.64
CA SER A 227 8.27 16.03 6.20
C SER A 227 9.00 14.85 5.55
N PRO A 228 8.34 13.91 4.86
CA PRO A 228 9.01 13.13 3.84
C PRO A 228 9.60 14.12 2.86
N LYS A 229 10.89 14.40 3.04
CA LYS A 229 11.63 15.17 2.05
C LYS A 229 11.45 14.43 0.75
N LEU A 230 11.06 15.17 -0.28
CA LEU A 230 10.93 14.63 -1.64
C LEU A 230 12.15 13.78 -2.06
N GLU A 231 13.33 14.07 -1.49
CA GLU A 231 14.54 13.25 -1.63
C GLU A 231 14.38 11.80 -1.14
N ASN A 232 13.72 11.56 0.00
CA ASN A 232 13.42 10.21 0.49
C ASN A 232 12.41 9.48 -0.40
N TYR A 233 11.40 10.20 -0.91
CA TYR A 233 10.48 9.64 -1.89
C TYR A 233 11.22 9.27 -3.18
N ASN A 234 12.07 10.15 -3.70
CA ASN A 234 12.86 9.88 -4.92
C ASN A 234 13.93 8.78 -4.73
N ILE A 235 14.34 8.49 -3.49
CA ILE A 235 15.22 7.34 -3.19
C ILE A 235 14.40 6.05 -3.10
N ALA A 236 13.25 6.09 -2.43
CA ALA A 236 12.38 4.93 -2.23
C ALA A 236 11.66 4.50 -3.52
N ILE A 237 11.36 5.47 -4.39
CA ILE A 237 10.63 5.27 -5.64
C ILE A 237 11.60 5.43 -6.81
N ASN A 238 11.78 4.35 -7.56
CA ASN A 238 12.58 4.29 -8.78
C ASN A 238 11.77 3.69 -9.94
N GLU A 239 12.41 3.51 -11.10
CA GLU A 239 11.72 3.02 -12.31
C GLU A 239 11.15 1.59 -12.18
N GLU A 240 11.62 0.80 -11.23
CA GLU A 240 11.17 -0.58 -10.96
C GLU A 240 10.16 -0.66 -9.82
N THR A 241 9.88 0.46 -9.14
CA THR A 241 8.94 0.49 -8.02
C THR A 241 7.53 0.17 -8.48
N LYS A 242 6.94 -0.84 -7.84
CA LYS A 242 5.58 -1.28 -8.15
C LYS A 242 4.55 -0.34 -7.54
N PRO A 243 3.35 -0.24 -8.12
CA PRO A 243 2.28 0.61 -7.61
C PRO A 243 1.95 0.38 -6.12
N PHE A 244 1.90 -0.87 -5.66
CA PHE A 244 1.55 -1.15 -4.26
C PHE A 244 2.64 -0.69 -3.27
N GLU A 245 3.92 -0.76 -3.67
CA GLU A 245 5.05 -0.27 -2.87
C GLU A 245 5.01 1.25 -2.75
N ALA A 246 4.70 1.94 -3.86
CA ALA A 246 4.50 3.38 -3.87
C ALA A 246 3.32 3.80 -3.01
N LEU A 247 2.17 3.11 -3.12
CA LEU A 247 0.98 3.41 -2.33
C LEU A 247 1.19 3.16 -0.83
N PHE A 248 1.94 2.10 -0.49
CA PHE A 248 2.37 1.81 0.87
C PHE A 248 3.22 2.96 1.42
N PHE A 249 4.26 3.38 0.69
CA PHE A 249 5.09 4.52 1.10
C PHE A 249 4.26 5.79 1.32
N ILE A 250 3.31 6.08 0.44
CA ILE A 250 2.41 7.24 0.59
C ILE A 250 1.59 7.13 1.87
N GLY A 251 1.01 5.96 2.13
CA GLY A 251 0.23 5.71 3.35
C GLY A 251 1.02 6.00 4.62
N GLU A 252 2.28 5.58 4.66
CA GLU A 252 3.15 5.75 5.83
C GLU A 252 3.65 7.18 6.02
N ASN A 253 3.74 7.97 4.96
CA ASN A 253 4.51 9.24 4.99
C ASN A 253 3.67 10.50 4.74
N ILE A 254 2.55 10.41 4.03
CA ILE A 254 1.84 11.61 3.52
C ILE A 254 1.26 12.49 4.63
N THR A 255 0.95 11.92 5.81
CA THR A 255 0.38 12.65 6.95
C THR A 255 1.32 13.73 7.49
N ASN A 256 2.62 13.52 7.31
CA ASN A 256 3.65 14.44 7.74
C ASN A 256 4.23 15.28 6.59
N ALA A 257 3.80 15.04 5.35
CA ALA A 257 4.27 15.75 4.17
C ALA A 257 3.80 17.20 4.14
N SER A 258 4.65 18.09 3.61
CA SER A 258 4.14 19.37 3.14
C SER A 258 3.14 19.13 2.00
N GLN A 259 2.20 20.06 1.81
CA GLN A 259 1.22 19.96 0.72
C GLN A 259 1.88 19.78 -0.66
N LYS A 260 3.07 20.37 -0.86
CA LYS A 260 3.86 20.20 -2.09
C LYS A 260 4.40 18.78 -2.23
N GLU A 261 4.96 18.22 -1.17
CA GLU A 261 5.48 16.84 -1.17
C GLU A 261 4.35 15.83 -1.34
N ALA A 262 3.24 15.99 -0.62
CA ALA A 262 2.04 15.17 -0.78
C ALA A 262 1.53 15.21 -2.22
N THR A 263 1.52 16.40 -2.85
CA THR A 263 1.17 16.53 -4.26
C THR A 263 2.12 15.74 -5.15
N THR A 264 3.43 15.89 -4.98
CA THR A 264 4.40 15.14 -5.78
C THR A 264 4.24 13.64 -5.60
N MET A 265 4.06 13.16 -4.38
CA MET A 265 3.83 11.75 -4.09
C MET A 265 2.64 11.17 -4.87
N ILE A 266 1.50 11.86 -4.83
CA ILE A 266 0.29 11.40 -5.50
C ILE A 266 0.42 11.45 -7.02
N LEU A 267 1.02 12.52 -7.56
CA LEU A 267 1.22 12.64 -9.01
C LEU A 267 2.20 11.58 -9.53
N SER A 268 3.30 11.35 -8.82
CA SER A 268 4.26 10.31 -9.19
C SER A 268 3.67 8.89 -9.02
N PHE A 269 2.80 8.67 -8.04
CA PHE A 269 2.05 7.41 -7.94
C PHE A 269 1.14 7.19 -9.16
N GLU A 270 0.43 8.21 -9.63
CA GLU A 270 -0.40 8.11 -10.83
C GLU A 270 0.45 7.78 -12.08
N GLU A 271 1.65 8.37 -12.21
CA GLU A 271 2.60 8.05 -13.29
C GLU A 271 3.10 6.59 -13.24
N ILE A 272 3.41 6.09 -12.03
CA ILE A 272 3.78 4.69 -11.80
C ILE A 272 2.61 3.79 -12.18
N GLN A 273 1.40 4.16 -11.77
CA GLN A 273 0.22 3.39 -12.12
C GLN A 273 0.04 3.31 -13.63
N GLU A 274 0.15 4.42 -14.35
CA GLU A 274 0.03 4.46 -15.80
C GLU A 274 1.05 3.54 -16.50
N LYS A 275 2.29 3.53 -16.03
CA LYS A 275 3.35 2.65 -16.56
C LYS A 275 3.02 1.17 -16.40
N TYR A 276 2.41 0.79 -15.27
CA TYR A 276 2.12 -0.60 -14.95
C TYR A 276 0.82 -1.13 -15.56
N ILE A 277 -0.05 -0.26 -16.09
CA ILE A 277 -1.28 -0.70 -16.79
C ILE A 277 -0.94 -1.71 -17.88
N GLY A 278 -0.07 -1.35 -18.82
CA GLY A 278 0.28 -2.24 -19.94
C GLY A 278 0.97 -3.54 -19.50
N ILE A 279 1.74 -3.51 -18.41
CA ILE A 279 2.42 -4.70 -17.87
C ILE A 279 1.38 -5.68 -17.31
N TYR A 280 0.46 -5.19 -16.49
CA TYR A 280 -0.58 -6.04 -15.93
C TYR A 280 -1.57 -6.51 -16.98
N GLU A 281 -1.95 -5.66 -17.93
CA GLU A 281 -2.81 -6.04 -19.06
C GLU A 281 -2.18 -7.13 -19.93
N GLU A 282 -0.87 -7.07 -20.22
CA GLU A 282 -0.17 -8.10 -20.98
C GLU A 282 -0.18 -9.46 -20.25
N ILE A 283 -0.10 -9.46 -18.92
CA ILE A 283 -0.20 -10.70 -18.14
C ILE A 283 -1.65 -11.20 -18.13
N LEU A 284 -2.61 -10.31 -17.89
CA LEU A 284 -4.02 -10.68 -17.79
C LEU A 284 -4.61 -11.15 -19.11
N ILE A 285 -4.17 -10.63 -20.26
CA ILE A 285 -4.70 -10.99 -21.59
C ILE A 285 -4.30 -12.41 -22.02
N ASP A 286 -3.37 -13.08 -21.31
CA ASP A 286 -3.02 -14.46 -21.61
C ASP A 286 -4.28 -15.35 -21.58
N ASN A 287 -4.43 -16.20 -22.61
CA ASN A 287 -5.64 -17.00 -22.79
C ASN A 287 -5.94 -17.92 -21.60
N LYS A 288 -4.90 -18.48 -20.95
CA LYS A 288 -5.10 -19.35 -19.79
C LYS A 288 -5.52 -18.54 -18.58
N VAL A 289 -4.93 -17.36 -18.39
CA VAL A 289 -5.31 -16.42 -17.33
C VAL A 289 -6.76 -15.99 -17.52
N GLN A 290 -7.15 -15.50 -18.71
CA GLN A 290 -8.54 -15.12 -19.00
C GLN A 290 -9.53 -16.26 -18.77
N GLN A 291 -9.23 -17.46 -19.27
CA GLN A 291 -10.09 -18.63 -19.06
C GLN A 291 -10.26 -18.92 -17.57
N LYS A 292 -9.16 -18.88 -16.80
CA LYS A 292 -9.18 -19.14 -15.36
C LYS A 292 -9.98 -18.09 -14.59
N LEU A 293 -9.79 -16.80 -14.91
CA LEU A 293 -10.56 -15.71 -14.31
C LEU A 293 -12.06 -15.86 -14.62
N PHE A 294 -12.42 -16.23 -15.85
CA PHE A 294 -13.81 -16.45 -16.24
C PHE A 294 -14.42 -17.69 -15.58
N GLU A 295 -13.67 -18.78 -15.41
CA GLU A 295 -14.12 -19.98 -14.72
C GLU A 295 -14.49 -19.70 -13.25
N VAL A 296 -13.74 -18.82 -12.58
CA VAL A 296 -13.94 -18.50 -11.16
C VAL A 296 -14.94 -17.36 -10.95
N PHE A 297 -14.71 -16.23 -11.62
CA PHE A 297 -15.46 -14.99 -11.41
C PHE A 297 -16.67 -14.86 -12.35
N GLY A 298 -16.69 -15.61 -13.46
CA GLY A 298 -17.70 -15.45 -14.50
C GLY A 298 -17.59 -14.08 -15.16
N ASN A 299 -18.68 -13.32 -15.12
CA ASN A 299 -18.83 -12.05 -15.84
C ASN A 299 -18.48 -10.80 -15.01
N ALA A 300 -18.20 -10.96 -13.72
CA ALA A 300 -17.87 -9.87 -12.83
C ALA A 300 -16.81 -10.32 -11.83
N PHE A 301 -15.79 -9.50 -11.66
CA PHE A 301 -14.73 -9.78 -10.69
C PHE A 301 -15.32 -9.79 -9.27
N ASP A 302 -14.94 -10.81 -8.49
CA ASP A 302 -15.45 -11.01 -7.14
C ASP A 302 -14.31 -11.45 -6.21
N LYS A 303 -13.87 -10.53 -5.35
CA LYS A 303 -12.74 -10.77 -4.44
C LYS A 303 -13.03 -11.91 -3.46
N ASP A 304 -14.29 -12.16 -3.11
CA ASP A 304 -14.66 -13.18 -2.13
C ASP A 304 -14.40 -14.61 -2.65
N LYS A 305 -14.21 -14.76 -3.96
CA LYS A 305 -13.90 -16.04 -4.64
C LYS A 305 -12.40 -16.26 -4.87
N PHE A 306 -11.52 -15.46 -4.26
CA PHE A 306 -10.08 -15.61 -4.44
C PHE A 306 -9.57 -17.02 -4.11
N ASN A 307 -10.11 -17.62 -3.06
CA ASN A 307 -9.79 -18.98 -2.63
C ASN A 307 -10.22 -20.08 -3.63
N GLU A 308 -11.06 -19.76 -4.62
CA GLU A 308 -11.50 -20.68 -5.69
C GLU A 308 -10.54 -20.68 -6.90
N LEU A 309 -9.57 -19.75 -6.95
CA LEU A 309 -8.54 -19.74 -8.01
C LEU A 309 -7.68 -20.99 -7.95
N GLY A 310 -7.12 -21.34 -6.79
CA GLY A 310 -6.24 -22.51 -6.69
C GLY A 310 -4.96 -22.35 -7.52
N ASP A 311 -4.53 -21.10 -7.71
CA ASP A 311 -3.31 -20.70 -8.41
C ASP A 311 -2.67 -19.57 -7.60
N ALA A 312 -1.69 -19.92 -6.77
CA ALA A 312 -1.07 -19.00 -5.81
C ALA A 312 -0.35 -17.83 -6.51
N ASP A 313 0.20 -18.05 -7.70
CA ASP A 313 0.90 -17.01 -8.45
C ASP A 313 -0.11 -15.99 -9.01
N LEU A 314 -1.23 -16.47 -9.54
CA LEU A 314 -2.32 -15.61 -10.01
C LEU A 314 -2.98 -14.87 -8.83
N GLU A 315 -3.21 -15.54 -7.70
CA GLU A 315 -3.75 -14.91 -6.47
C GLU A 315 -2.83 -13.78 -5.97
N ALA A 316 -1.52 -14.01 -5.96
CA ALA A 316 -0.52 -13.00 -5.60
C ALA A 316 -0.55 -11.81 -6.57
N LEU A 317 -0.65 -12.08 -7.89
CA LEU A 317 -0.74 -11.04 -8.91
C LEU A 317 -2.00 -10.18 -8.75
N LEU A 318 -3.18 -10.79 -8.61
CA LEU A 318 -4.43 -10.04 -8.46
C LEU A 318 -4.44 -9.23 -7.15
N THR A 319 -3.84 -9.76 -6.10
CA THR A 319 -3.64 -9.04 -4.83
C THR A 319 -2.70 -7.85 -5.01
N GLU A 320 -1.59 -8.03 -5.75
CA GLU A 320 -0.65 -6.96 -6.09
C GLU A 320 -1.36 -5.83 -6.86
N ILE A 321 -2.17 -6.18 -7.86
CA ILE A 321 -2.96 -5.24 -8.65
C ILE A 321 -3.93 -4.44 -7.76
N ILE A 322 -4.70 -5.12 -6.90
CA ILE A 322 -5.66 -4.44 -6.02
C ILE A 322 -4.94 -3.52 -5.03
N ASN A 323 -3.88 -4.01 -4.39
CA ASN A 323 -3.09 -3.22 -3.44
C ASN A 323 -2.30 -2.09 -4.13
N GLY A 324 -2.05 -2.23 -5.44
CA GLY A 324 -1.49 -1.20 -6.31
C GLY A 324 -2.48 -0.11 -6.70
N GLY A 325 -3.72 -0.20 -6.24
CA GLY A 325 -4.71 0.83 -6.47
C GLY A 325 -5.47 0.72 -7.78
N TYR A 326 -5.62 -0.49 -8.29
CA TYR A 326 -6.43 -0.77 -9.47
C TYR A 326 -7.69 -1.55 -9.08
N MET A 327 -8.67 -1.45 -9.96
CA MET A 327 -9.85 -2.31 -9.97
C MET A 327 -9.74 -3.26 -11.16
N ILE A 328 -10.01 -4.54 -10.91
CA ILE A 328 -10.13 -5.55 -11.96
C ILE A 328 -11.59 -5.57 -12.42
N ILE A 329 -11.80 -5.42 -13.72
CA ILE A 329 -13.14 -5.36 -14.34
C ILE A 329 -13.22 -6.31 -15.51
N ASN A 330 -14.43 -6.71 -15.90
CA ASN A 330 -14.68 -7.43 -17.13
C ASN A 330 -15.31 -6.48 -18.15
N LEU A 331 -14.55 -6.12 -19.18
CA LEU A 331 -15.02 -5.32 -20.31
C LEU A 331 -15.26 -6.24 -21.51
N GLU A 332 -16.52 -6.36 -21.90
CA GLU A 332 -16.95 -7.11 -23.09
C GLU A 332 -16.43 -8.56 -23.15
N GLY A 333 -16.30 -9.23 -22.00
CA GLY A 333 -15.82 -10.60 -21.90
C GLY A 333 -14.32 -10.74 -21.67
N VAL A 334 -13.60 -9.64 -21.49
CA VAL A 334 -12.16 -9.62 -21.21
C VAL A 334 -11.92 -9.00 -19.84
N PHE A 335 -11.25 -9.73 -18.94
CA PHE A 335 -10.78 -9.18 -17.68
C PHE A 335 -9.60 -8.24 -17.93
N THR A 336 -9.71 -7.00 -17.47
CA THR A 336 -8.65 -5.99 -17.53
C THR A 336 -8.62 -5.18 -16.22
N ILE A 337 -7.74 -4.19 -16.14
CA ILE A 337 -7.60 -3.31 -14.99
C ILE A 337 -7.84 -1.85 -15.35
N VAL A 338 -8.29 -1.09 -14.37
CA VAL A 338 -8.41 0.37 -14.43
C VAL A 338 -7.95 0.96 -13.11
N GLN A 339 -7.46 2.19 -13.12
CA GLN A 339 -7.09 2.90 -11.88
C GLN A 339 -8.32 3.09 -10.98
N ASP A 340 -8.14 2.81 -9.69
CA ASP A 340 -9.17 3.02 -8.66
C ASP A 340 -8.85 4.23 -7.78
N TYR A 341 -9.38 5.39 -8.15
CA TYR A 341 -9.10 6.65 -7.44
C TYR A 341 -9.76 6.72 -6.05
N ARG A 342 -10.68 5.81 -5.72
CA ARG A 342 -11.34 5.79 -4.39
C ARG A 342 -10.33 5.60 -3.26
N ILE A 343 -9.26 4.84 -3.52
CA ILE A 343 -8.20 4.61 -2.53
C ILE A 343 -7.46 5.90 -2.13
N LEU A 344 -7.48 6.93 -3.00
CA LEU A 344 -6.80 8.20 -2.80
C LEU A 344 -7.67 9.21 -2.03
N GLU A 345 -8.97 8.93 -1.85
CA GLU A 345 -9.89 9.82 -1.12
C GLU A 345 -9.42 10.08 0.33
N LYS A 346 -8.73 9.12 0.96
CA LYS A 346 -8.16 9.31 2.31
C LYS A 346 -7.00 10.31 2.38
N TYR A 347 -6.38 10.64 1.24
CA TYR A 347 -5.20 11.51 1.18
C TYR A 347 -5.52 12.95 0.76
N VAL A 348 -6.74 13.22 0.32
CA VAL A 348 -7.14 14.55 -0.20
C VAL A 348 -7.01 15.68 0.82
N GLY A 349 -7.00 15.37 2.13
CA GLY A 349 -6.76 16.34 3.19
C GLY A 349 -5.36 16.96 3.19
N TYR A 350 -4.39 16.31 2.53
CA TYR A 350 -3.00 16.75 2.44
C TYR A 350 -2.68 17.48 1.13
N LEU A 351 -3.66 17.63 0.24
CA LEU A 351 -3.46 18.10 -1.13
C LEU A 351 -4.04 19.50 -1.33
N PRO A 352 -3.55 20.26 -2.33
CA PRO A 352 -4.16 21.52 -2.74
C PRO A 352 -5.54 21.24 -3.38
N ASN A 353 -6.40 22.26 -3.40
CA ASN A 353 -7.81 22.10 -3.77
C ASN A 353 -8.00 21.57 -5.20
N ASP A 354 -7.15 22.00 -6.14
CA ASP A 354 -7.18 21.54 -7.53
C ASP A 354 -6.90 20.02 -7.64
N ILE A 355 -5.93 19.50 -6.89
CA ILE A 355 -5.63 18.06 -6.89
C ILE A 355 -6.68 17.27 -6.11
N LYS A 356 -7.15 17.80 -4.97
CA LYS A 356 -8.24 17.20 -4.20
C LYS A 356 -9.50 17.03 -5.05
N ASP A 357 -9.93 18.08 -5.74
CA ASP A 357 -11.15 18.04 -6.55
C ASP A 357 -10.97 17.15 -7.79
N TYR A 358 -9.74 17.06 -8.34
CA TYR A 358 -9.40 16.09 -9.39
C TYR A 358 -9.55 14.65 -8.91
N ILE A 359 -9.04 14.32 -7.71
CA ILE A 359 -9.18 12.97 -7.15
C ILE A 359 -10.64 12.63 -6.90
N TYR A 360 -11.44 13.56 -6.36
CA TYR A 360 -12.88 13.32 -6.19
C TYR A 360 -13.59 13.12 -7.53
N LEU A 361 -13.23 13.90 -8.55
CA LEU A 361 -13.78 13.73 -9.90
C LEU A 361 -13.53 12.32 -10.42
N LYS A 362 -12.28 11.84 -10.36
CA LYS A 362 -11.90 10.49 -10.80
C LYS A 362 -12.46 9.38 -9.91
N ALA A 363 -12.53 9.60 -8.59
CA ALA A 363 -13.09 8.63 -7.65
C ALA A 363 -14.60 8.41 -7.87
N ASP A 364 -15.35 9.45 -8.23
CA ASP A 364 -16.74 9.31 -8.65
C ASP A 364 -16.87 8.42 -9.90
N GLU A 365 -15.94 8.51 -10.85
CA GLU A 365 -15.92 7.62 -12.01
C GLU A 365 -15.64 6.17 -11.64
N SER A 366 -14.69 5.93 -10.73
CA SER A 366 -14.41 4.59 -10.20
C SER A 366 -15.62 4.02 -9.45
N LYS A 367 -16.39 4.84 -8.72
CA LYS A 367 -17.63 4.42 -8.04
C LYS A 367 -18.73 4.05 -9.05
N ASP A 368 -18.91 4.86 -10.09
CA ASP A 368 -19.85 4.51 -11.16
C ASP A 368 -19.48 3.18 -11.81
N LEU A 369 -18.19 2.98 -12.12
CA LEU A 369 -17.69 1.78 -12.78
C LEU A 369 -17.83 0.53 -11.91
N GLN A 370 -17.61 0.63 -10.60
CA GLN A 370 -17.88 -0.48 -9.67
C GLN A 370 -19.36 -0.90 -9.69
N ASN A 371 -20.27 0.07 -9.84
CA ASN A 371 -21.71 -0.18 -9.80
C ASN A 371 -22.29 -0.63 -11.15
N LEU A 372 -21.51 -0.55 -12.23
CA LEU A 372 -21.92 -1.04 -13.55
C LEU A 372 -21.99 -2.58 -13.52
N LYS A 373 -23.13 -3.13 -13.94
CA LYS A 373 -23.23 -4.58 -14.15
C LYS A 373 -22.62 -4.95 -15.50
N THR A 374 -22.27 -6.23 -15.65
CA THR A 374 -21.72 -6.74 -16.92
C THR A 374 -22.63 -6.40 -18.10
N GLY A 375 -22.05 -5.73 -19.10
CA GLY A 375 -22.76 -5.32 -20.32
C GLY A 375 -23.61 -4.06 -20.19
N GLU A 376 -23.66 -3.42 -19.02
CA GLU A 376 -24.23 -2.09 -18.88
C GLU A 376 -23.23 -1.02 -19.36
N THR A 377 -23.77 0.07 -19.90
CA THR A 377 -23.01 1.25 -20.30
C THR A 377 -23.50 2.44 -19.49
N LEU A 378 -22.68 3.49 -19.38
CA LEU A 378 -23.12 4.73 -18.74
C LEU A 378 -24.34 5.29 -19.45
N SER A 379 -25.31 5.82 -18.70
CA SER A 379 -26.45 6.53 -19.29
C SER A 379 -26.02 7.88 -19.86
N PHE A 380 -26.80 8.42 -20.83
CA PHE A 380 -26.59 9.78 -21.31
C PHE A 380 -26.65 10.82 -20.19
N LYS A 381 -27.45 10.58 -19.14
CA LYS A 381 -27.47 11.45 -17.95
C LYS A 381 -26.12 11.45 -17.23
N GLN A 382 -25.51 10.28 -17.01
CA GLN A 382 -24.20 10.19 -16.36
C GLN A 382 -23.10 10.87 -17.18
N ILE A 383 -23.09 10.67 -18.50
CA ILE A 383 -22.14 11.35 -19.41
C ILE A 383 -22.33 12.86 -19.33
N LYS A 384 -23.58 13.33 -19.44
CA LYS A 384 -23.96 14.74 -19.33
C LYS A 384 -23.48 15.37 -18.01
N ASP A 385 -23.73 14.69 -16.90
CA ASP A 385 -23.35 15.16 -15.56
C ASP A 385 -21.81 15.22 -15.42
N ARG A 386 -21.08 14.25 -16.00
CA ARG A 386 -19.60 14.27 -16.03
C ARG A 386 -19.04 15.40 -16.87
N ILE A 387 -19.57 15.64 -18.07
CA ILE A 387 -19.15 16.77 -18.93
C ILE A 387 -19.16 18.08 -18.13
N MET A 388 -20.25 18.35 -17.39
CA MET A 388 -20.33 19.56 -16.57
C MET A 388 -19.31 19.58 -15.43
N LYS A 389 -19.10 18.46 -14.72
CA LYS A 389 -18.09 18.40 -13.66
C LYS A 389 -16.69 18.71 -14.18
N TYR A 390 -16.35 18.19 -15.36
CA TYR A 390 -15.06 18.44 -16.02
C TYR A 390 -14.94 19.89 -16.50
N GLU A 391 -15.97 20.45 -17.11
CA GLU A 391 -15.99 21.87 -17.52
C GLU A 391 -15.87 22.81 -16.31
N ASP A 392 -16.59 22.53 -15.23
CA ASP A 392 -16.53 23.29 -13.98
C ASP A 392 -15.13 23.22 -13.35
N TYR A 393 -14.48 22.05 -13.38
CA TYR A 393 -13.09 21.91 -12.93
C TYR A 393 -12.15 22.79 -13.75
N ILE A 394 -12.21 22.71 -15.08
CA ILE A 394 -11.36 23.48 -16.00
C ILE A 394 -11.52 24.98 -15.76
N LYS A 395 -12.76 25.44 -15.55
CA LYS A 395 -13.08 26.84 -15.26
C LYS A 395 -12.60 27.28 -13.88
N THR A 396 -12.66 26.40 -12.89
CA THR A 396 -12.27 26.70 -11.50
C THR A 396 -10.76 26.73 -11.35
N TYR A 397 -10.04 25.87 -12.07
CA TYR A 397 -8.59 25.68 -11.96
C TYR A 397 -7.87 25.82 -13.30
N PRO A 398 -7.86 27.02 -13.92
CA PRO A 398 -7.24 27.23 -15.23
C PRO A 398 -5.73 26.99 -15.28
N ASP A 399 -5.05 27.07 -14.13
CA ASP A 399 -3.60 26.89 -13.99
C ASP A 399 -3.20 25.57 -13.31
N THR A 400 -4.12 24.60 -13.20
CA THR A 400 -3.84 23.28 -12.60
C THR A 400 -2.81 22.49 -13.40
N ILE A 401 -1.95 21.73 -12.70
CA ILE A 401 -1.05 20.77 -13.35
C ILE A 401 -1.81 19.64 -14.08
N LYS A 402 -3.09 19.44 -13.77
CA LYS A 402 -3.98 18.46 -14.41
C LYS A 402 -4.74 19.00 -15.63
N GLU A 403 -4.45 20.22 -16.10
CA GLU A 403 -5.16 20.86 -17.22
C GLU A 403 -5.29 19.94 -18.43
N TYR A 404 -4.18 19.34 -18.88
CA TYR A 404 -4.18 18.46 -20.04
C TYR A 404 -5.02 17.19 -19.82
N ALA A 405 -4.87 16.53 -18.66
CA ALA A 405 -5.58 15.29 -18.36
C ALA A 405 -7.10 15.52 -18.30
N VAL A 406 -7.53 16.58 -17.62
CA VAL A 406 -8.94 16.93 -17.49
C VAL A 406 -9.51 17.41 -18.82
N SER A 407 -8.77 18.23 -19.58
CA SER A 407 -9.23 18.71 -20.90
C SER A 407 -9.36 17.56 -21.91
N LYS A 408 -8.42 16.61 -21.90
CA LYS A 408 -8.49 15.41 -22.76
C LYS A 408 -9.72 14.57 -22.42
N GLU A 409 -10.00 14.33 -21.15
CA GLU A 409 -11.16 13.55 -20.73
C GLU A 409 -12.47 14.28 -21.04
N HIS A 410 -12.53 15.59 -20.81
CA HIS A 410 -13.67 16.42 -21.19
C HIS A 410 -13.97 16.31 -22.69
N MET A 411 -12.93 16.40 -23.54
CA MET A 411 -13.09 16.21 -24.99
C MET A 411 -13.52 14.79 -25.35
N HIS A 412 -13.01 13.78 -24.65
CA HIS A 412 -13.41 12.38 -24.87
C HIS A 412 -14.88 12.14 -24.52
N LEU A 413 -15.35 12.71 -23.40
CA LEU A 413 -16.76 12.68 -23.00
C LEU A 413 -17.64 13.42 -24.00
N LEU A 414 -17.23 14.61 -24.47
CA LEU A 414 -17.95 15.35 -25.49
C LEU A 414 -18.02 14.57 -26.81
N HIS A 415 -16.92 13.97 -27.25
CA HIS A 415 -16.90 13.10 -28.42
C HIS A 415 -17.87 11.93 -28.25
N SER A 416 -17.81 11.21 -27.14
CA SER A 416 -18.71 10.09 -26.85
C SER A 416 -20.18 10.54 -26.81
N TYR A 417 -20.44 11.75 -26.31
CA TYR A 417 -21.79 12.31 -26.28
C TYR A 417 -22.31 12.65 -27.68
N LEU A 418 -21.46 13.20 -28.57
CA LEU A 418 -21.82 13.54 -29.96
C LEU A 418 -21.91 12.33 -30.90
N PHE A 419 -21.06 11.32 -30.72
CA PHE A 419 -20.94 10.17 -31.61
C PHE A 419 -21.73 8.94 -31.11
N GLY A 420 -22.02 8.85 -29.82
CA GLY A 420 -22.53 7.65 -29.17
C GLY A 420 -21.45 6.56 -29.07
N TYR A 421 -21.84 5.36 -28.63
CA TYR A 421 -20.96 4.20 -28.46
C TYR A 421 -21.68 2.92 -28.89
N GLY A 422 -20.96 1.79 -29.02
CA GLY A 422 -21.49 0.55 -29.59
C GLY A 422 -22.78 0.02 -28.95
N GLY A 423 -22.97 0.25 -27.65
CA GLY A 423 -24.21 -0.09 -26.92
C GLY A 423 -25.35 0.94 -27.04
N MET A 424 -25.04 2.20 -27.38
CA MET A 424 -26.00 3.31 -27.53
C MET A 424 -25.56 4.23 -28.67
N PRO A 425 -25.79 3.84 -29.95
CA PRO A 425 -25.36 4.64 -31.08
C PRO A 425 -26.13 5.95 -31.15
N ALA A 426 -25.45 7.04 -31.53
CA ALA A 426 -26.11 8.33 -31.68
C ALA A 426 -27.13 8.34 -32.83
N PHE A 427 -26.91 7.53 -33.86
CA PHE A 427 -27.77 7.43 -35.03
C PHE A 427 -28.16 5.97 -35.30
N ASP A 428 -29.40 5.76 -35.70
CA ASP A 428 -29.88 4.47 -36.17
C ASP A 428 -29.18 4.07 -37.47
N TYR A 429 -28.59 2.87 -37.52
CA TYR A 429 -27.78 2.41 -38.65
C TYR A 429 -28.54 2.25 -39.98
N THR A 430 -29.88 2.19 -39.95
CA THR A 430 -30.70 1.97 -41.15
C THR A 430 -31.28 3.28 -41.68
N THR A 431 -31.79 4.10 -40.78
CA THR A 431 -32.52 5.34 -41.08
C THR A 431 -31.64 6.57 -41.00
N ASN A 432 -30.44 6.44 -40.41
CA ASN A 432 -29.54 7.53 -40.06
C ASN A 432 -30.20 8.59 -39.16
N LYS A 433 -31.35 8.31 -38.53
CA LYS A 433 -32.00 9.25 -37.62
C LYS A 433 -31.31 9.24 -36.27
N ILE A 434 -31.16 10.42 -35.68
CA ILE A 434 -30.61 10.53 -34.33
C ILE A 434 -31.52 9.79 -33.33
N ASN A 435 -30.90 9.20 -32.31
CA ASN A 435 -31.61 8.64 -31.18
C ASN A 435 -32.43 9.74 -30.45
N ASP A 436 -33.74 9.49 -30.27
CA ASP A 436 -34.67 10.47 -29.69
C ASP A 436 -34.33 10.84 -28.24
N GLU A 437 -33.84 9.88 -27.44
CA GLU A 437 -33.42 10.11 -26.05
C GLU A 437 -32.17 11.00 -26.00
N LEU A 438 -31.20 10.75 -26.89
CA LEU A 438 -30.00 11.57 -27.01
C LEU A 438 -30.33 13.00 -27.46
N LEU A 439 -31.20 13.14 -28.47
CA LEU A 439 -31.66 14.45 -28.93
C LEU A 439 -32.36 15.23 -27.83
N GLN A 440 -33.18 14.57 -27.01
CA GLN A 440 -33.83 15.18 -25.86
C GLN A 440 -32.80 15.58 -24.79
N SER A 441 -31.80 14.73 -24.54
CA SER A 441 -30.69 15.01 -23.63
C SER A 441 -29.91 16.27 -24.02
N TYR A 442 -29.65 16.48 -25.31
CA TYR A 442 -29.02 17.71 -25.82
C TYR A 442 -29.84 18.96 -25.54
N LYS A 443 -31.15 18.92 -25.83
CA LYS A 443 -32.05 20.06 -25.59
C LYS A 443 -32.10 20.44 -24.12
N GLU A 444 -32.17 19.44 -23.25
CA GLU A 444 -32.11 19.64 -21.80
C GLU A 444 -30.78 20.26 -21.38
N PHE A 445 -29.66 19.75 -21.90
CA PHE A 445 -28.33 20.26 -21.58
C PHE A 445 -28.19 21.76 -21.88
N VAL A 446 -28.58 22.18 -23.09
CA VAL A 446 -28.53 23.59 -23.51
C VAL A 446 -29.43 24.45 -22.63
N SER A 447 -30.64 23.98 -22.32
CA SER A 447 -31.60 24.74 -21.51
C SER A 447 -31.14 24.96 -20.06
N MET A 448 -30.42 23.99 -19.48
CA MET A 448 -29.97 24.04 -18.09
C MET A 448 -28.61 24.74 -17.93
N ASN A 449 -27.79 24.79 -18.97
CA ASN A 449 -26.39 25.23 -18.90
C ASN A 449 -26.08 26.36 -19.90
N SER A 450 -26.99 27.32 -20.12
CA SER A 450 -26.86 28.35 -21.17
C SER A 450 -25.59 29.22 -21.14
N ASN A 451 -24.82 29.20 -20.05
CA ASN A 451 -23.55 29.93 -19.89
C ASN A 451 -22.30 29.04 -20.06
N SER A 452 -22.45 27.74 -20.32
CA SER A 452 -21.36 26.79 -20.55
C SER A 452 -20.85 26.91 -21.99
N GLU A 453 -19.54 26.74 -22.18
CA GLU A 453 -18.94 26.67 -23.52
C GLU A 453 -19.35 25.39 -24.24
N THR A 454 -19.45 24.27 -23.51
CA THR A 454 -19.94 23.00 -24.07
C THR A 454 -21.40 23.10 -24.51
N ALA A 455 -22.22 23.87 -23.77
CA ALA A 455 -23.61 24.10 -24.14
C ALA A 455 -23.72 24.85 -25.48
N LYS A 456 -22.82 25.79 -25.78
CA LYS A 456 -22.78 26.48 -27.08
C LYS A 456 -22.39 25.53 -28.22
N ILE A 457 -21.49 24.57 -27.96
CA ILE A 457 -21.14 23.53 -28.94
C ILE A 457 -22.36 22.65 -29.21
N ILE A 458 -23.07 22.22 -28.17
CA ILE A 458 -24.26 21.38 -28.33
C ILE A 458 -25.42 22.15 -28.97
N GLU A 459 -25.58 23.44 -28.66
CA GLU A 459 -26.57 24.32 -29.30
C GLU A 459 -26.29 24.44 -30.81
N GLY A 460 -25.05 24.70 -31.20
CA GLY A 460 -24.66 24.70 -32.61
C GLY A 460 -24.88 23.33 -33.28
N TYR A 461 -24.63 22.22 -32.56
CA TYR A 461 -24.92 20.89 -33.07
C TYR A 461 -26.41 20.65 -33.29
N LEU A 462 -27.26 21.09 -32.36
CA LEU A 462 -28.71 21.01 -32.47
C LEU A 462 -29.22 21.77 -33.72
N GLU A 463 -28.70 22.96 -34.00
CA GLU A 463 -29.05 23.71 -35.22
C GLU A 463 -28.69 22.94 -36.50
N VAL A 464 -27.51 22.31 -36.52
CA VAL A 464 -27.05 21.48 -37.65
C VAL A 464 -27.91 20.22 -37.81
N LEU A 465 -28.28 19.58 -36.71
CA LEU A 465 -29.19 18.43 -36.71
C LEU A 465 -30.57 18.84 -37.23
N GLU A 466 -31.16 19.90 -36.70
CA GLU A 466 -32.51 20.36 -37.04
C GLU A 466 -32.64 20.71 -38.53
N ARG A 467 -31.67 21.45 -39.10
CA ARG A 467 -31.68 21.80 -40.54
C ARG A 467 -31.48 20.59 -41.45
N ASN A 468 -30.84 19.54 -40.95
CA ASN A 468 -30.67 18.26 -41.64
C ASN A 468 -31.75 17.23 -41.27
N ASN A 469 -32.90 17.68 -40.75
CA ASN A 469 -34.02 16.85 -40.36
C ASN A 469 -33.65 15.75 -39.35
N ASN A 470 -32.69 16.01 -38.47
CA ASN A 470 -32.15 15.08 -37.47
C ASN A 470 -31.59 13.77 -38.08
N THR A 471 -30.98 13.87 -39.26
CA THR A 471 -30.39 12.73 -39.99
C THR A 471 -28.88 12.92 -40.14
N LEU A 472 -28.11 11.86 -39.89
CA LEU A 472 -26.67 11.83 -40.16
C LEU A 472 -26.41 12.05 -41.65
N CYS A 473 -25.66 13.10 -41.96
CA CYS A 473 -25.22 13.49 -43.30
C CYS A 473 -23.79 14.07 -43.21
N GLU A 474 -23.20 14.42 -44.35
CA GLU A 474 -21.85 15.00 -44.42
C GLU A 474 -21.69 16.23 -43.52
N GLU A 475 -22.66 17.14 -43.50
CA GLU A 475 -22.59 18.35 -42.66
C GLU A 475 -22.65 18.04 -41.15
N VAL A 476 -23.51 17.11 -40.74
CA VAL A 476 -23.59 16.64 -39.34
C VAL A 476 -22.29 15.94 -38.94
N GLU A 477 -21.72 15.14 -39.85
CA GLU A 477 -20.44 14.44 -39.67
C GLU A 477 -19.27 15.42 -39.53
N GLU A 478 -19.20 16.44 -40.40
CA GLU A 478 -18.18 17.49 -40.36
C GLU A 478 -18.25 18.30 -39.08
N TYR A 479 -19.47 18.66 -38.63
CA TYR A 479 -19.64 19.39 -37.38
C TYR A 479 -19.08 18.61 -36.20
N ARG A 480 -19.53 17.36 -35.99
CA ARG A 480 -19.05 16.55 -34.86
C ARG A 480 -17.54 16.29 -34.93
N LYS A 481 -16.98 16.15 -36.15
CA LYS A 481 -15.53 16.00 -36.36
C LYS A 481 -14.72 17.25 -36.02
N SER A 482 -15.29 18.44 -36.19
CA SER A 482 -14.61 19.70 -35.87
C SER A 482 -14.28 19.87 -34.38
N PHE A 483 -14.98 19.13 -33.51
CA PHE A 483 -14.75 19.10 -32.07
C PHE A 483 -14.07 17.81 -31.59
N SER A 484 -13.67 16.92 -32.52
CA SER A 484 -13.12 15.61 -32.22
C SER A 484 -11.69 15.41 -32.72
N SER A 485 -10.86 16.45 -32.81
CA SER A 485 -9.46 16.35 -33.27
C SER A 485 -8.52 15.61 -32.30
N ILE A 486 -9.01 14.54 -31.67
CA ILE A 486 -8.24 13.49 -31.03
C ILE A 486 -7.71 12.62 -32.18
N ASN A 487 -6.38 12.48 -32.27
CA ASN A 487 -5.73 11.57 -33.23
C ASN A 487 -6.41 10.20 -33.21
N GLU A 488 -6.99 9.77 -34.33
CA GLU A 488 -7.67 8.47 -34.54
C GLU A 488 -6.76 7.22 -34.33
N ASN A 489 -5.55 7.38 -33.79
CA ASN A 489 -4.53 6.33 -33.65
C ASN A 489 -4.53 5.61 -32.28
N TYR A 490 -5.49 5.86 -31.39
CA TYR A 490 -5.54 5.26 -30.04
C TYR A 490 -6.92 4.71 -29.66
N PHE A 491 -7.74 4.32 -30.64
CA PHE A 491 -8.94 3.52 -30.42
C PHE A 491 -8.71 2.06 -30.83
#